data_AF-F0GJJ0-F1
#
_entry.id   AF-F0GJJ0-F1
#
_cell.length_a   1.000
_cell.length_b   1.000
_cell.length_c   1.000
_cell.angle_alpha   90.00
_cell.angle_beta   90.00
_cell.angle_gamma   90.00
#
_symmetry.space_group_name_H-M   'P 1'
#
loop_
_entity.id
_entity.type
_entity.pdbx_description
1 polymer ?
#
loop_
_entity_poly.entity_id
_entity_poly.type
_entity_poly.pdbx_seq_one_letter_code
_entity_poly.pdbx_strand_id
1 'polypeptide(L)'
;FVTFMTTDLNTEATVGVMRHLPEASSYAMEYLFTQLALHLKEAGFRKLSLGIAPFSGMGAAKMPSPWHRFGLMVWRFGGRFYNFRGLRAFKSKFEPHWEPRYLAASGSVGVFVTLADLSLLAGGRRS
;
A
#
# COMPACT_ATOMS: atom_id res chain seq x y z
N PHE A 1 3.10 -9.99 -14.50
CA PHE A 1 2.34 -8.91 -15.17
C PHE A 1 2.04 -7.79 -14.17
N VAL A 2 1.75 -6.59 -14.68
CA VAL A 2 1.26 -5.44 -13.90
C VAL A 2 0.10 -4.81 -14.63
N THR A 3 -0.92 -4.39 -13.88
CA THR A 3 -1.94 -3.46 -14.37
C THR A 3 -1.67 -2.06 -13.82
N PHE A 4 -2.06 -1.05 -14.57
CA PHE A 4 -2.02 0.35 -14.12
C PHE A 4 -3.34 1.03 -14.49
N MET A 5 -3.67 2.09 -13.76
CA MET A 5 -4.88 2.88 -13.94
C MET A 5 -4.47 4.33 -14.19
N THR A 6 -5.17 4.98 -15.12
CA THR A 6 -4.96 6.37 -15.50
C THR A 6 -6.28 7.14 -15.36
N THR A 7 -6.20 8.46 -15.46
CA THR A 7 -7.36 9.35 -15.58
C THR A 7 -7.32 10.04 -16.93
N ASP A 8 -8.44 10.66 -17.34
CA ASP A 8 -8.53 11.39 -18.62
C ASP A 8 -7.52 12.55 -18.75
N LEU A 9 -7.01 13.03 -17.61
CA LEU A 9 -5.99 14.09 -17.57
C LEU A 9 -4.60 13.59 -18.02
N ASN A 10 -4.36 12.27 -18.05
CA ASN A 10 -3.07 11.65 -18.41
C ASN A 10 -1.84 12.25 -17.71
N THR A 11 -2.03 12.83 -16.51
CA THR A 11 -0.95 13.45 -15.73
C THR A 11 -0.35 12.49 -14.72
N GLU A 12 -1.16 11.59 -14.17
CA GLU A 12 -0.81 10.68 -13.09
C GLU A 12 -1.33 9.27 -13.41
N ALA A 13 -0.51 8.27 -13.09
CA ALA A 13 -0.87 6.87 -13.21
C ALA A 13 -0.68 6.17 -11.87
N THR A 14 -1.50 5.17 -11.57
CA THR A 14 -1.41 4.38 -10.34
C THR A 14 -1.21 2.91 -10.66
N VAL A 15 -0.25 2.28 -10.00
CA VAL A 15 -0.02 0.84 -10.10
C VAL A 15 -1.19 0.08 -9.47
N GLY A 16 -1.73 -0.88 -10.22
CA GLY A 16 -2.77 -1.79 -9.78
C GLY A 16 -2.19 -3.11 -9.27
N VAL A 17 -2.71 -4.22 -9.79
CA VAL A 17 -2.28 -5.55 -9.39
C VAL A 17 -0.96 -5.89 -10.09
N MET A 18 0.03 -6.30 -9.31
CA MET A 18 1.29 -6.84 -9.82
C MET A 18 1.42 -8.30 -9.35
N ARG A 19 1.75 -9.20 -10.29
CA ARG A 19 2.00 -10.62 -10.00
C ARG A 19 3.24 -11.09 -10.74
N HIS A 20 4.09 -11.85 -10.06
CA HIS A 20 5.22 -12.55 -10.64
C HIS A 20 4.99 -14.06 -10.60
N LEU A 21 5.69 -14.80 -11.46
CA LEU A 21 5.71 -16.25 -11.42
C LEU A 21 6.65 -16.72 -10.29
N PRO A 22 6.40 -17.88 -9.65
CA PRO A 22 7.29 -18.43 -8.62
C PRO A 22 8.75 -18.60 -9.09
N GLU A 23 8.96 -18.87 -10.36
CA GLU A 23 10.24 -19.13 -11.03
C GLU A 23 10.92 -17.83 -11.50
N ALA A 24 10.24 -16.68 -11.36
CA ALA A 24 10.78 -15.40 -11.75
C ALA A 24 11.92 -15.00 -10.81
N SER A 25 12.93 -14.34 -11.38
CA SER A 25 14.04 -13.75 -10.62
C SER A 25 13.52 -12.83 -9.51
N SER A 26 14.24 -12.77 -8.40
CA SER A 26 13.99 -11.82 -7.30
C SER A 26 13.99 -10.36 -7.77
N TYR A 27 14.70 -10.05 -8.86
CA TYR A 27 14.75 -8.71 -9.47
C TYR A 27 13.62 -8.44 -10.47
N ALA A 28 12.79 -9.43 -10.81
CA ALA A 28 11.76 -9.29 -11.83
C ALA A 28 10.74 -8.20 -11.47
N MET A 29 10.36 -8.09 -10.19
CA MET A 29 9.47 -7.03 -9.71
C MET A 29 10.11 -5.63 -9.85
N GLU A 30 11.40 -5.48 -9.54
CA GLU A 30 12.11 -4.21 -9.66
C GLU A 30 12.19 -3.78 -11.12
N TYR A 31 12.58 -4.71 -11.99
CA TYR A 31 12.60 -4.49 -13.42
C TYR A 31 11.23 -4.06 -13.95
N LEU A 32 10.15 -4.74 -13.53
CA LEU A 32 8.80 -4.44 -13.98
C LEU A 32 8.33 -3.05 -13.54
N PHE A 33 8.65 -2.62 -12.31
CA PHE A 33 8.37 -1.26 -11.84
C PHE A 33 9.15 -0.21 -12.64
N THR A 34 10.44 -0.45 -12.88
CA THR A 34 11.29 0.46 -13.67
C THR A 34 10.78 0.59 -15.09
N GLN A 35 10.46 -0.52 -15.75
CA GLN A 35 9.93 -0.52 -17.11
C GLN A 35 8.58 0.20 -17.19
N LEU A 36 7.69 -0.01 -16.22
CA LEU A 36 6.42 0.71 -16.16
C LEU A 36 6.64 2.22 -16.00
N ALA A 37 7.56 2.63 -15.14
CA ALA A 37 7.88 4.05 -14.96
C ALA A 37 8.43 4.70 -16.23
N LEU A 38 9.31 4.01 -16.95
CA LEU A 38 9.86 4.48 -18.23
C LEU A 38 8.78 4.56 -19.31
N HIS A 39 7.96 3.53 -19.44
CA HIS A 39 6.85 3.50 -20.40
C HIS A 39 5.86 4.65 -20.18
N LEU A 40 5.49 4.91 -18.92
CA LEU A 40 4.59 6.03 -18.58
C LEU A 40 5.26 7.38 -18.80
N LYS A 41 6.57 7.49 -18.55
CA LYS A 41 7.33 8.72 -18.84
C LYS A 41 7.35 9.03 -20.34
N GLU A 42 7.58 8.02 -21.18
CA GLU A 42 7.51 8.16 -22.65
C GLU A 42 6.11 8.56 -23.13
N ALA A 43 5.06 8.07 -22.46
CA ALA A 43 3.68 8.46 -22.73
C ALA A 43 3.28 9.84 -22.16
N GLY A 44 4.21 10.58 -21.53
CA GLY A 44 3.99 11.95 -21.05
C GLY A 44 3.42 12.08 -19.62
N PHE A 45 3.30 10.97 -18.87
CA PHE A 45 2.86 11.02 -17.48
C PHE A 45 3.94 11.65 -16.60
N ARG A 46 3.50 12.47 -15.62
CA ARG A 46 4.40 13.19 -14.72
C ARG A 46 4.60 12.48 -13.38
N LYS A 47 3.63 11.67 -12.95
CA LYS A 47 3.70 10.95 -11.68
C LYS A 47 3.23 9.51 -11.82
N LEU A 48 3.91 8.62 -11.10
CA LEU A 48 3.52 7.23 -10.91
C LEU A 48 3.32 6.96 -9.42
N SER A 49 2.09 6.65 -9.03
CA SER A 49 1.77 6.19 -7.68
C SER A 49 2.09 4.70 -7.55
N LEU A 50 3.03 4.38 -6.66
CA LEU A 50 3.42 3.00 -6.33
C LEU A 50 2.43 2.30 -5.37
N GLY A 51 1.33 2.97 -5.02
CA GLY A 51 0.35 2.53 -4.04
C GLY A 51 0.82 2.71 -2.59
N ILE A 52 -0.06 2.40 -1.63
CA ILE A 52 0.18 2.61 -0.20
C ILE A 52 1.20 1.62 0.39
N ALA A 53 1.96 2.05 1.39
CA ALA A 53 2.77 1.18 2.26
C ALA A 53 2.28 1.37 3.71
N PRO A 54 1.22 0.65 4.12
CA PRO A 54 0.56 0.89 5.38
C PRO A 54 1.52 0.63 6.54
N PHE A 55 1.41 1.42 7.61
CA PHE A 55 2.12 1.23 8.88
C PHE A 55 3.65 1.28 8.82
N SER A 56 4.21 1.61 7.68
CA SER A 56 5.65 1.58 7.44
C SER A 56 6.45 2.72 8.10
N GLY A 57 5.75 3.66 8.71
CA GLY A 57 6.29 4.77 9.51
C GLY A 57 5.95 4.70 11.00
N MET A 58 5.35 3.61 11.52
CA MET A 58 5.11 3.45 12.97
C MET A 58 6.38 3.07 13.74
N GLY A 59 7.47 3.78 13.49
CA GLY A 59 8.69 3.72 14.29
C GLY A 59 8.57 4.69 15.47
N ALA A 60 8.50 4.12 16.68
CA ALA A 60 8.89 4.76 17.95
C ALA A 60 8.30 6.13 18.31
N ALA A 61 7.15 6.55 17.76
CA ALA A 61 6.39 7.61 18.39
C ALA A 61 5.87 7.08 19.74
N LYS A 62 6.21 7.75 20.84
CA LYS A 62 5.79 7.43 22.21
C LYS A 62 4.26 7.60 22.30
N MET A 63 3.52 6.60 21.83
CA MET A 63 2.07 6.65 21.68
C MET A 63 1.39 6.31 23.02
N PRO A 64 0.36 7.08 23.44
CA PRO A 64 -0.35 6.81 24.68
C PRO A 64 -1.12 5.47 24.62
N SER A 65 -1.41 4.94 25.81
CA SER A 65 -2.01 3.62 26.12
C SER A 65 -3.14 3.09 25.19
N PRO A 66 -4.04 3.90 24.58
CA PRO A 66 -5.07 3.39 23.66
C PRO A 66 -4.55 2.68 22.40
N TRP A 67 -3.33 2.99 21.96
CA TRP A 67 -2.71 2.39 20.76
C TRP A 67 -2.31 0.92 20.93
N HIS A 68 -2.18 0.45 22.16
CA HIS A 68 -1.91 -0.96 22.44
C HIS A 68 -3.05 -1.87 21.97
N ARG A 69 -4.31 -1.40 22.08
CA ARG A 69 -5.50 -2.10 21.59
C ARG A 69 -5.57 -2.14 20.07
N PHE A 70 -5.11 -1.07 19.41
CA PHE A 70 -4.96 -1.02 17.95
C PHE A 70 -3.89 -2.01 17.47
N GLY A 71 -2.74 -2.10 18.15
CA GLY A 71 -1.70 -3.09 17.85
C GLY A 71 -2.20 -4.54 17.94
N LEU A 72 -2.97 -4.87 18.98
CA LEU A 72 -3.62 -6.18 19.11
C LEU A 72 -4.65 -6.44 18.00
N MET A 73 -5.35 -5.42 17.53
CA MET A 73 -6.30 -5.53 16.42
C MET A 73 -5.60 -5.74 15.08
N VAL A 74 -4.55 -4.97 14.79
CA VAL A 74 -3.69 -5.14 13.62
C VAL A 74 -3.09 -6.55 13.63
N TRP A 75 -2.64 -7.04 14.79
CA TRP A 75 -2.14 -8.40 14.93
C TRP A 75 -3.23 -9.46 14.69
N ARG A 76 -4.44 -9.28 15.24
CA ARG A 76 -5.58 -10.20 15.07
C ARG A 76 -6.14 -10.22 13.65
N PHE A 77 -6.07 -9.11 12.93
CA PHE A 77 -6.44 -9.00 11.51
C PHE A 77 -5.25 -9.30 10.57
N GLY A 78 -4.16 -9.84 11.12
CA GLY A 78 -2.82 -9.55 10.65
C GLY A 78 -2.03 -10.62 9.93
N GLY A 79 -2.68 -11.67 9.42
CA GLY A 79 -2.03 -12.69 8.61
C GLY A 79 -1.27 -12.18 7.37
N ARG A 80 -1.32 -10.88 7.06
CA ARG A 80 -0.57 -10.22 5.97
C ARG A 80 0.38 -9.10 6.40
N PHE A 81 0.53 -8.77 7.70
CA PHE A 81 1.43 -7.68 8.14
C PHE A 81 2.93 -8.00 8.07
N TYR A 82 3.29 -9.26 7.82
CA TYR A 82 4.69 -9.68 7.72
C TYR A 82 5.43 -9.11 6.48
N ASN A 83 4.72 -8.54 5.49
CA ASN A 83 5.32 -8.01 4.26
C ASN A 83 5.43 -6.48 4.17
N PHE A 84 4.91 -5.69 5.12
CA PHE A 84 4.83 -4.22 4.93
C PHE A 84 6.14 -3.47 5.17
N ARG A 85 7.00 -3.95 6.07
CA ARG A 85 8.35 -3.38 6.25
C ARG A 85 9.21 -3.63 5.00
N GLY A 86 9.12 -4.84 4.44
CA GLY A 86 9.72 -5.19 3.15
C GLY A 86 9.14 -4.36 2.01
N LEU A 87 7.83 -4.11 2.01
CA LEU A 87 7.17 -3.31 0.97
C LEU A 87 7.63 -1.85 0.96
N ARG A 88 7.80 -1.20 2.13
CA ARG A 88 8.36 0.16 2.18
C ARG A 88 9.80 0.17 1.70
N ALA A 89 10.63 -0.75 2.21
CA ALA A 89 12.02 -0.87 1.80
C ALA A 89 12.17 -1.10 0.29
N PHE A 90 11.31 -1.93 -0.29
CA PHE A 90 11.23 -2.15 -1.73
C PHE A 90 10.87 -0.87 -2.48
N LYS A 91 9.81 -0.15 -2.06
CA LYS A 91 9.38 1.10 -2.71
C LYS A 91 10.42 2.22 -2.56
N SER A 92 11.17 2.25 -1.46
CA SER A 92 12.23 3.24 -1.26
C SER A 92 13.36 3.16 -2.30
N LYS A 93 13.53 2.02 -2.99
CA LYS A 93 14.54 1.85 -4.05
C LYS A 93 14.31 2.78 -5.25
N PHE A 94 13.10 3.30 -5.40
CA PHE A 94 12.70 4.20 -6.48
C PHE A 94 12.66 5.68 -6.04
N GLU A 95 13.15 5.99 -4.84
CA GLU A 95 13.16 7.33 -4.26
C GLU A 95 11.80 8.09 -4.35
N PRO A 96 10.68 7.47 -3.93
CA PRO A 96 9.38 8.10 -4.06
C PRO A 96 9.20 9.25 -3.06
N HIS A 97 8.40 10.23 -3.45
CA HIS A 97 7.85 11.20 -2.50
C HIS A 97 6.79 10.52 -1.62
N TRP A 98 7.01 10.52 -0.30
CA TRP A 98 6.10 9.91 0.66
C TRP A 98 5.01 10.89 1.10
N GLU A 99 3.76 10.55 0.85
CA GLU A 99 2.61 11.31 1.31
C GLU A 99 1.83 10.55 2.39
N PRO A 100 1.46 11.20 3.51
CA PRO A 100 0.63 10.55 4.52
C PRO A 100 -0.79 10.33 3.98
N ARG A 101 -1.41 9.23 4.43
CA ARG A 101 -2.81 8.88 4.16
C ARG A 101 -3.52 8.65 5.49
N TYR A 102 -4.68 9.28 5.66
CA TYR A 102 -5.44 9.26 6.91
C TYR A 102 -6.79 8.58 6.68
N LEU A 103 -7.28 7.88 7.70
CA LEU A 103 -8.64 7.36 7.74
C LEU A 103 -9.49 8.33 8.58
N ALA A 104 -10.48 8.97 7.97
CA ALA A 104 -11.48 9.74 8.69
C ALA A 104 -12.57 8.79 9.22
N ALA A 105 -12.86 8.87 10.51
CA ALA A 105 -13.92 8.09 11.16
C ALA A 105 -14.61 8.95 12.24
N SER A 106 -15.91 8.75 12.42
CA SER A 106 -16.72 9.48 13.39
C SER A 106 -16.62 8.86 14.79
N GLY A 107 -16.12 9.64 15.76
CA GLY A 107 -15.98 9.21 17.15
C GLY A 107 -14.89 8.16 17.40
N SER A 108 -14.43 8.05 18.64
CA SER A 108 -13.36 7.13 19.05
C SER A 108 -13.75 5.65 18.94
N VAL A 109 -15.04 5.32 19.01
CA VAL A 109 -15.56 3.95 18.79
C VAL A 109 -15.73 3.65 17.29
N GLY A 110 -16.05 4.65 16.47
CA GLY A 110 -16.28 4.47 15.03
C GLY A 110 -15.04 4.01 14.27
N VAL A 111 -13.84 4.43 14.69
CA VAL A 111 -12.57 3.94 14.11
C VAL A 111 -12.47 2.42 14.15
N PHE A 112 -12.87 1.79 15.26
CA PHE A 112 -12.78 0.33 15.42
C PHE A 112 -13.82 -0.40 14.55
N VAL A 113 -15.03 0.12 14.46
CA VAL A 113 -16.09 -0.42 13.58
C VAL A 113 -15.68 -0.30 12.12
N THR A 114 -15.21 0.88 11.69
CA THR A 114 -14.76 1.13 10.31
C THR A 114 -13.59 0.22 9.92
N LEU A 115 -12.65 -0.04 10.83
CA LEU A 115 -11.55 -0.97 10.57
C LEU A 115 -12.01 -2.43 10.47
N ALA A 116 -12.98 -2.84 11.29
CA ALA A 116 -13.57 -4.16 11.21
C ALA A 116 -14.32 -4.35 9.87
N ASP A 117 -15.11 -3.35 9.47
CA ASP A 117 -15.84 -3.34 8.20
C ASP A 117 -14.89 -3.36 7.00
N LEU A 118 -13.84 -2.52 7.02
CA LEU A 118 -12.78 -2.53 6.00
C LEU A 118 -12.07 -3.88 5.92
N SER A 119 -11.83 -4.53 7.06
CA SER A 119 -11.19 -5.85 7.10
C SER A 119 -12.11 -6.94 6.55
N LEU A 120 -13.42 -6.85 6.82
CA LEU A 120 -14.43 -7.76 6.26
C LEU A 120 -14.53 -7.61 4.74
N LEU A 121 -14.59 -6.36 4.25
CA LEU A 121 -14.64 -6.01 2.83
C LEU A 121 -13.36 -6.45 2.09
N ALA A 122 -12.18 -6.13 2.64
CA ALA A 122 -10.89 -6.52 2.05
C ALA A 122 -10.57 -8.01 2.19
N GLY A 123 -11.17 -8.68 3.19
CA GLY A 123 -11.04 -10.11 3.43
C GLY A 123 -11.80 -10.98 2.43
N GLY A 124 -12.68 -10.39 1.61
CA GLY A 124 -13.35 -11.10 0.53
C GLY A 124 -14.31 -12.18 0.99
N ARG A 125 -14.99 -12.00 2.14
CA ARG A 125 -16.11 -12.86 2.51
C ARG A 125 -17.32 -12.46 1.66
N ARG A 126 -17.33 -12.94 0.40
CA ARG A 126 -18.54 -12.97 -0.41
C ARG A 126 -19.58 -13.80 0.36
N SER A 127 -20.69 -13.15 0.72
CA SER A 127 -21.96 -13.87 0.84
C SER A 127 -22.39 -14.35 -0.53
#